data_AF-A0A7W7ZFG2-F1
#
_entry.id   AF-A0A7W7ZFG2-F1
#
_cell.length_a   1.000
_cell.length_b   1.000
_cell.length_c   1.000
_cell.angle_alpha   90.00
_cell.angle_beta   90.00
_cell.angle_gamma   90.00
#
_symmetry.space_group_name_H-M   'P 1'
#
loop_
_entity.id
_entity.type
_entity.pdbx_description
1 polymer ?
#
loop_
_entity_poly.entity_id
_entity_poly.type
_entity_poly.pdbx_seq_one_letter_code
_entity_poly.pdbx_strand_id
1 'polypeptide(L)'
;MLADLVQAVRDHVMAASKLHTDDTPVPVLAPRNGRNKTGRLWTYVRDDLPSGEMAVPAVWFAYSPDPEGENPRQHLKLYKGAL
;
A
#
# COMPACT_ATOMS: atom_id res chain seq x y z
N MET A 1 -16.94 -4.38 -9.28
CA MET A 1 -16.21 -5.17 -10.28
C MET A 1 -14.69 -4.93 -10.28
N LEU A 2 -14.17 -3.68 -10.19
CA LEU A 2 -12.73 -3.47 -9.93
C LEU A 2 -12.38 -3.39 -8.43
N ALA A 3 -13.26 -2.77 -7.62
CA ALA A 3 -13.06 -2.65 -6.17
C ALA A 3 -12.91 -4.02 -5.48
N ASP A 4 -13.70 -5.01 -5.92
CA ASP A 4 -13.68 -6.36 -5.36
C ASP A 4 -12.35 -7.08 -5.63
N LEU A 5 -11.78 -6.89 -6.83
CA LEU A 5 -10.46 -7.42 -7.17
C LEU A 5 -9.36 -6.74 -6.35
N VAL A 6 -9.42 -5.40 -6.21
CA VAL A 6 -8.47 -4.65 -5.37
C VAL A 6 -8.53 -5.13 -3.92
N GLN A 7 -9.73 -5.39 -3.41
CA GLN A 7 -9.91 -5.91 -2.05
C GLN A 7 -9.34 -7.33 -1.92
N ALA A 8 -9.58 -8.21 -2.89
CA ALA A 8 -9.01 -9.57 -2.88
C ALA A 8 -7.46 -9.55 -2.90
N VAL A 9 -6.86 -8.67 -3.70
CA VAL A 9 -5.39 -8.50 -3.71
C VAL A 9 -4.90 -7.95 -2.37
N ARG A 10 -5.58 -6.97 -1.79
CA ARG A 10 -5.25 -6.43 -0.47
C ARG A 10 -5.29 -7.51 0.60
N ASP A 11 -6.35 -8.32 0.64
CA ASP A 11 -6.53 -9.38 1.63
C ASP A 11 -5.42 -10.43 1.50
N HIS A 12 -5.09 -10.82 0.27
CA HIS A 12 -3.99 -11.73 -0.01
C HIS A 12 -2.63 -11.19 0.44
N VAL A 13 -2.33 -9.91 0.18
CA VAL A 13 -1.10 -9.26 0.65
C VAL A 13 -1.07 -9.21 2.17
N MET A 14 -2.14 -8.73 2.81
CA MET A 14 -2.23 -8.52 4.26
C MET A 14 -2.21 -9.82 5.09
N ALA A 15 -2.44 -10.97 4.46
CA ALA A 15 -2.33 -12.27 5.09
C ALA A 15 -0.87 -12.76 5.27
N ALA A 16 0.13 -12.05 4.73
CA ALA A 16 1.53 -12.40 4.91
C ALA A 16 1.96 -12.27 6.38
N SER A 17 2.90 -13.10 6.82
CA SER A 17 3.56 -12.93 8.14
C SER A 17 4.60 -11.80 8.13
N LYS A 18 5.03 -11.36 6.95
CA LYS A 18 6.02 -10.32 6.72
C LYS A 18 5.63 -9.54 5.47
N LEU A 19 5.69 -8.22 5.56
CA LEU A 19 5.48 -7.31 4.43
C LEU A 19 6.74 -6.49 4.21
N HIS A 20 7.07 -6.19 2.96
CA HIS A 20 7.97 -5.09 2.65
C HIS A 20 7.15 -3.87 2.26
N THR A 21 7.50 -2.69 2.77
CA THR A 21 6.72 -1.47 2.54
C THR A 21 7.58 -0.29 2.12
N ASP A 22 7.06 0.54 1.21
CA ASP A 22 7.66 1.83 0.83
C ASP A 22 6.63 2.97 0.90
N ASP A 23 7.10 4.16 1.25
CA ASP A 23 6.36 5.42 1.28
C ASP A 23 6.93 6.35 0.20
N THR A 24 6.38 6.28 -1.01
CA THR A 24 6.85 7.08 -2.14
C THR A 24 6.07 8.41 -2.20
N PRO A 25 6.72 9.58 -1.99
CA PRO A 25 6.07 10.86 -2.26
C PRO A 25 5.87 11.06 -3.76
N VAL A 26 4.67 11.44 -4.18
CA VAL A 26 4.31 11.64 -5.59
C VAL A 26 3.83 13.07 -5.85
N PRO A 27 4.26 13.73 -6.94
CA PRO A 27 3.73 15.03 -7.32
C PRO A 27 2.29 14.88 -7.80
N VAL A 28 1.39 15.69 -7.23
CA VAL A 28 -0.03 15.70 -7.57
C VAL A 28 -0.37 17.05 -8.18
N LEU A 29 -0.97 17.00 -9.37
CA LEU A 29 -1.52 18.18 -10.02
C LEU A 29 -2.69 18.71 -9.19
N ALA A 30 -2.64 19.98 -8.80
CA ALA A 30 -3.75 20.67 -8.16
C ALA A 30 -4.28 21.75 -9.12
N PRO A 31 -5.28 21.43 -9.99
CA PRO A 31 -5.71 22.28 -11.09
C PRO A 31 -6.18 23.68 -10.67
N ARG A 32 -6.59 23.84 -9.41
CA ARG A 32 -7.27 25.04 -8.91
C ARG A 32 -6.37 26.06 -8.21
N ASN A 33 -5.15 25.67 -7.78
CA ASN A 33 -4.32 26.50 -6.89
C ASN A 33 -2.91 26.83 -7.44
N GLY A 34 -2.57 26.39 -8.66
CA GLY A 34 -1.29 26.71 -9.30
C GLY A 34 -0.03 26.21 -8.57
N ARG A 35 -0.18 25.40 -7.52
CA ARG A 35 0.90 24.82 -6.73
C ARG A 35 0.81 23.30 -6.78
N ASN A 36 1.93 22.64 -7.06
CA ASN A 36 2.03 21.18 -6.95
C ASN A 36 1.80 20.79 -5.48
N LYS A 37 0.92 19.81 -5.25
CA LYS A 37 0.80 19.15 -3.94
C LYS A 37 1.66 17.89 -3.94
N THR A 38 2.12 17.48 -2.77
CA THR A 38 2.79 16.17 -2.59
C THR A 38 1.77 15.21 -2.00
N GLY A 39 1.39 14.20 -2.80
CA GLY A 39 0.67 13.03 -2.31
C GLY A 39 1.64 11.91 -1.92
N ARG A 40 1.09 10.77 -1.49
CA ARG A 40 1.86 9.58 -1.14
C ARG A 40 1.30 8.35 -1.84
N LEU A 41 2.20 7.50 -2.31
CA LEU A 41 1.91 6.15 -2.78
C LEU A 41 2.55 5.16 -1.82
N TRP A 42 1.73 4.42 -1.09
CA TRP A 42 2.15 3.33 -0.23
C TRP A 42 2.23 2.05 -1.03
N THR A 43 3.30 1.29 -0.83
CA THR A 43 3.46 -0.06 -1.39
C THR A 43 3.49 -1.07 -0.26
N TYR A 44 2.75 -2.18 -0.42
CA TYR A 44 2.78 -3.32 0.48
C TYR A 44 3.05 -4.57 -0.34
N VAL A 45 4.18 -5.22 -0.09
CA VAL A 45 4.65 -6.37 -0.87
C VAL A 45 4.63 -7.60 0.01
N ARG A 46 3.91 -8.63 -0.44
CA ARG A 46 4.07 -10.00 0.01
C ARG A 46 5.02 -10.69 -0.96
N ASP A 47 6.22 -10.98 -0.49
CA ASP A 47 7.18 -11.83 -1.20
C ASP A 47 8.17 -12.41 -0.20
N ASP A 48 7.80 -13.55 0.39
CA ASP A 48 8.69 -14.33 1.27
C ASP A 48 9.03 -15.69 0.63
N LEU A 49 8.89 -15.81 -0.70
CA LEU A 49 9.38 -16.98 -1.46
C LEU A 49 10.86 -17.30 -1.16
N PRO A 50 11.78 -16.31 -1.04
CA PRO A 50 13.17 -16.59 -0.69
C PRO A 50 13.36 -17.23 0.69
N SER A 51 12.37 -17.07 1.57
CA SER A 51 12.34 -17.65 2.92
C SER A 51 11.58 -18.97 3.00
N GLY A 52 11.15 -19.54 1.87
CA GLY A 52 10.43 -20.81 1.81
C GLY A 52 8.90 -20.69 1.92
N GLU A 53 8.34 -19.48 1.84
CA GLU A 53 6.90 -19.31 1.71
C GLU A 53 6.43 -19.85 0.34
N MET A 54 5.22 -20.40 0.27
CA MET A 54 4.63 -20.98 -0.95
C MET A 54 3.55 -20.09 -1.58
N ALA A 55 3.18 -18.99 -0.92
CA ALA A 55 2.15 -18.11 -1.39
C ALA A 55 2.64 -17.28 -2.59
N VAL A 56 1.74 -17.06 -3.55
CA VAL A 56 2.06 -16.28 -4.75
C VAL A 56 2.40 -14.84 -4.35
N PRO A 57 3.52 -14.26 -4.83
CA PRO A 57 3.88 -12.88 -4.56
C PRO A 57 2.83 -11.90 -5.07
N ALA A 58 2.62 -10.81 -4.33
CA ALA A 58 1.68 -9.78 -4.72
C ALA A 58 2.07 -8.42 -4.13
N VAL A 59 1.60 -7.36 -4.79
CA VAL A 59 1.73 -5.98 -4.31
C VAL A 59 0.36 -5.31 -4.26
N TRP A 60 0.11 -4.61 -3.16
CA TRP A 60 -1.04 -3.71 -3.02
C TRP A 60 -0.55 -2.27 -2.88
N PHE A 61 -1.14 -1.38 -3.68
CA PHE A 61 -0.84 0.05 -3.69
C PHE A 61 -1.99 0.83 -3.04
N ALA A 62 -1.66 1.77 -2.17
CA ALA A 62 -2.63 2.71 -1.60
C ALA A 62 -2.16 4.15 -1.84
N TYR A 63 -3.02 4.99 -2.43
CA TYR A 63 -2.71 6.38 -2.76
C TYR A 63 -3.44 7.34 -1.82
N SER A 64 -2.74 8.38 -1.36
CA SER A 64 -3.31 9.52 -0.64
C SER A 64 -2.93 10.83 -1.34
N PRO A 65 -3.90 11.72 -1.66
CA PRO A 65 -3.62 13.01 -2.27
C PRO A 65 -3.09 14.05 -1.27
N ASP A 66 -3.26 13.83 0.04
CA ASP A 66 -2.86 14.76 1.09
C ASP A 66 -1.55 14.31 1.78
N PRO A 67 -0.65 15.27 2.10
CA PRO A 67 0.65 15.00 2.71
C PRO A 67 0.54 14.50 4.16
N GLU A 68 -0.57 14.80 4.83
CA GLU A 68 -0.95 14.30 6.16
C GLU A 68 -1.60 12.90 6.12
N GLY A 69 -1.57 12.28 4.93
CA GLY A 69 -2.11 10.98 4.53
C GLY A 69 -2.68 10.10 5.64
N GLU A 70 -3.93 9.70 5.46
CA GLU A 70 -4.53 8.65 6.28
C GLU A 70 -3.55 7.50 6.41
N ASN A 71 -3.17 7.33 7.68
CA ASN A 71 -1.87 6.85 8.07
C ASN A 71 -1.72 5.40 7.63
N PRO A 72 -0.51 4.92 7.31
CA PRO A 72 -0.22 3.48 7.23
C PRO A 72 -0.76 2.70 8.44
N ARG A 73 -0.95 3.37 9.59
CA ARG A 73 -1.69 2.87 10.76
C ARG A 73 -3.10 2.37 10.48
N GLN A 74 -3.86 3.01 9.59
CA GLN A 74 -5.20 2.56 9.21
C GLN A 74 -5.13 1.34 8.29
N HIS A 75 -4.25 1.37 7.28
CA HIS A 75 -4.03 0.23 6.38
C HIS A 75 -3.59 -1.02 7.14
N LEU A 76 -2.71 -0.82 8.13
CA LEU A 76 -2.10 -1.87 8.96
C LEU A 76 -2.82 -2.08 10.29
N LYS A 77 -3.97 -1.46 10.53
CA LYS A 77 -4.68 -1.50 11.83
C LYS A 77 -4.89 -2.92 12.35
N LEU A 78 -5.18 -3.84 11.44
CA LEU A 78 -5.45 -5.25 11.74
C LEU A 78 -4.26 -6.16 11.42
N TYR A 79 -3.20 -5.63 10.81
CA TYR A 79 -2.01 -6.40 10.49
C TYR A 79 -1.23 -6.74 11.76
N LYS A 80 -0.72 -7.97 11.84
CA LYS A 80 -0.02 -8.52 13.02
C LYS A 80 1.34 -9.13 12.70
N GLY A 81 1.77 -9.07 11.44
CA GLY A 81 3.07 -9.56 11.00
C GLY A 81 4.19 -8.53 11.13
N ALA A 82 5.35 -8.86 10.57
CA ALA A 82 6.51 -7.97 10.50
C ALA A 82 6.44 -7.02 9.29
N LEU A 83 7.12 -5.87 9.40
CA LEU A 83 7.32 -4.87 8.33
C LEU A 83 8.83 -4.77 8.01
#